data_AF-A0A530BSB3-F1
#
_entry.id   AF-A0A530BSB3-F1
#
_cell.length_a   1.000
_cell.length_b   1.000
_cell.length_c   1.000
_cell.angle_alpha   90.00
_cell.angle_beta   90.00
_cell.angle_gamma   90.00
#
_symmetry.space_group_name_H-M   'P 1'
#
loop_
_entity.id
_entity.type
_entity.pdbx_description
1 polymer ?
#
loop_
_entity_poly.entity_id
_entity_poly.type
_entity_poly.pdbx_seq_one_letter_code
_entity_poly.pdbx_strand_id
1 'polypeptide(L)'
;MLTTILIILVAIIAAVLIYAATRPNDFVVSRSASIKAPAEAIFPLIDDLKRWPEWSPFEKLDPQMKRTLSGTASGKGAAYAWEGNSKAGKGRMEITNSVPSSLVSLKLDFEKPFRANNTVDFTLTPSGSGTTVTWAMRGARPFIAKLMGLFM
;
A
#
# COMPACT_ATOMS: atom_id res chain seq x y z
N MET A 1 24.10 -44.06 3.92
CA MET A 1 24.28 -43.11 2.80
C MET A 1 22.98 -42.34 2.53
N LEU A 2 21.91 -42.99 2.05
CA LEU A 2 20.63 -42.30 1.78
C LEU A 2 20.01 -41.63 3.03
N THR A 3 19.98 -42.33 4.16
CA THR A 3 19.44 -41.79 5.43
C THR A 3 20.17 -40.54 5.89
N THR A 4 21.51 -40.53 5.76
CA THR A 4 22.36 -39.39 6.11
C THR A 4 22.05 -38.17 5.23
N ILE A 5 21.90 -38.39 3.92
CA ILE A 5 21.52 -37.33 2.97
C ILE A 5 20.14 -36.77 3.32
N LEU A 6 19.18 -37.62 3.65
CA LEU A 6 17.83 -37.19 4.03
C LEU A 6 17.85 -36.33 5.32
N ILE A 7 18.62 -36.73 6.33
CA ILE A 7 18.77 -35.97 7.59
C ILE A 7 19.37 -34.60 7.32
N ILE A 8 20.42 -34.52 6.51
CA ILE A 8 21.07 -33.25 6.15
C ILE A 8 20.08 -32.34 5.42
N LEU A 9 19.33 -32.88 4.45
CA LEU A 9 18.33 -32.11 3.71
C LEU A 9 17.24 -31.55 4.63
N VAL A 10 16.71 -32.38 5.54
CA VAL A 10 15.71 -31.95 6.53
C VAL A 10 16.26 -30.88 7.46
N ALA A 11 17.52 -31.01 7.91
CA ALA A 11 18.17 -30.01 8.75
C ALA A 11 18.31 -28.66 8.03
N ILE A 12 18.68 -28.66 6.74
CA ILE A 12 18.78 -27.45 5.93
C ILE A 12 17.39 -26.80 5.76
N ILE A 13 16.36 -27.58 5.43
CA ILE A 13 14.98 -27.07 5.31
C ILE A 13 14.52 -26.47 6.63
N ALA A 14 14.73 -27.16 7.75
CA ALA A 14 14.36 -26.67 9.08
C ALA A 14 15.09 -25.36 9.42
N ALA A 15 16.38 -25.26 9.13
CA ALA A 15 17.16 -24.05 9.36
C ALA A 15 16.61 -22.86 8.55
N VAL A 16 16.26 -23.05 7.28
CA VAL A 16 15.66 -22.01 6.43
C VAL A 16 14.29 -21.58 6.98
N LEU A 17 13.44 -22.53 7.38
CA LEU A 17 12.12 -22.23 7.94
C LEU A 17 12.22 -21.45 9.26
N ILE A 18 13.14 -21.85 10.16
CA ILE A 18 13.40 -21.15 11.42
C ILE A 18 13.89 -19.73 11.15
N TYR A 19 14.84 -19.57 10.21
CA TYR A 19 15.35 -18.25 9.86
C TYR A 19 14.28 -17.35 9.23
N ALA A 20 13.38 -17.89 8.41
CA ALA A 20 12.25 -17.13 7.88
C ALA A 20 11.29 -16.69 9.00
N ALA A 21 11.11 -17.51 10.04
CA ALA A 21 10.25 -17.21 11.17
C ALA A 21 10.75 -16.02 12.02
N THR A 22 12.07 -15.77 12.06
CA THR A 22 12.64 -14.62 12.79
C THR A 22 12.45 -13.28 12.08
N ARG A 23 12.00 -13.27 10.81
CA ARG A 23 11.77 -12.02 10.07
C ARG A 23 10.52 -11.28 10.57
N PRO A 24 10.48 -9.93 10.50
CA PRO A 24 9.32 -9.14 10.91
C PRO A 24 8.00 -9.61 10.28
N ASN A 25 6.91 -9.51 11.05
CA ASN A 25 5.55 -9.87 10.62
C ASN A 25 4.89 -8.79 9.79
N ASP A 26 5.46 -7.60 9.77
CA ASP A 26 4.96 -6.41 9.10
C ASP A 26 6.01 -5.83 8.17
N PHE A 27 5.56 -4.99 7.25
CA PHE A 27 6.43 -4.18 6.43
C PHE A 27 5.94 -2.73 6.45
N VAL A 28 6.88 -1.81 6.27
CA VAL A 28 6.61 -0.41 6.02
C VAL A 28 7.43 0.04 4.81
N VAL A 29 6.78 0.64 3.84
CA VAL A 29 7.42 1.29 2.69
C VAL A 29 7.00 2.74 2.66
N SER A 30 7.96 3.66 2.71
CA SER A 30 7.68 5.09 2.61
C SER A 30 8.43 5.74 1.45
N ARG A 31 7.83 6.76 0.86
CA ARG A 31 8.42 7.66 -0.14
C ARG A 31 8.00 9.08 0.20
N SER A 32 8.89 10.03 -0.07
CA SER A 32 8.62 11.45 0.15
C SER A 32 8.95 12.24 -1.11
N ALA A 33 8.15 13.29 -1.36
CA ALA A 33 8.40 14.25 -2.42
C ALA A 33 8.15 15.67 -1.91
N SER A 34 9.01 16.61 -2.32
CA SER A 34 8.82 18.04 -2.04
C SER A 34 8.05 18.67 -3.19
N ILE A 35 6.89 19.25 -2.89
CA ILE A 35 5.98 19.86 -3.85
C ILE A 35 5.98 21.37 -3.60
N LYS A 36 6.18 22.16 -4.66
CA LYS A 36 6.14 23.62 -4.60
C LYS A 36 4.69 24.14 -4.59
N ALA A 37 3.93 23.73 -3.59
CA ALA A 37 2.56 24.16 -3.33
C ALA A 37 2.27 24.08 -1.83
N PRO A 38 1.35 24.93 -1.31
CA PRO A 38 0.91 24.87 0.07
C PRO A 38 0.10 23.58 0.32
N ALA A 39 0.09 23.10 1.57
CA ALA A 39 -0.57 21.85 1.93
C ALA A 39 -2.08 21.91 1.67
N GLU A 40 -2.68 23.10 1.79
CA GLU A 40 -4.09 23.40 1.53
C GLU A 40 -4.48 23.15 0.07
N ALA A 41 -3.54 23.32 -0.86
CA ALA A 41 -3.79 23.05 -2.28
C ALA A 41 -3.64 21.56 -2.63
N ILE A 42 -2.76 20.85 -1.91
CA ILE A 42 -2.47 19.43 -2.14
C ILE A 42 -3.51 18.54 -1.46
N PHE A 43 -3.87 18.86 -0.21
CA PHE A 43 -4.72 18.03 0.63
C PHE A 43 -6.05 17.61 -0.04
N PRO A 44 -6.81 18.52 -0.69
CA PRO A 44 -8.07 18.14 -1.34
C PRO A 44 -7.91 17.18 -2.52
N LEU A 45 -6.71 17.07 -3.14
CA LEU A 45 -6.44 16.08 -4.19
C LEU A 45 -6.38 14.64 -3.64
N ILE A 46 -6.09 14.50 -2.35
CA ILE A 46 -5.93 13.22 -1.66
C ILE A 46 -7.20 12.89 -0.87
N ASP A 47 -7.80 13.91 -0.23
CA ASP A 47 -8.99 13.80 0.60
C ASP A 47 -10.31 13.58 -0.18
N ASP A 48 -10.37 14.06 -1.43
CA ASP A 48 -11.48 13.80 -2.35
C ASP A 48 -11.07 12.74 -3.38
N LEU A 49 -11.58 11.52 -3.20
CA LEU A 49 -11.28 10.40 -4.09
C LEU A 49 -11.83 10.58 -5.52
N LYS A 50 -12.71 11.56 -5.78
CA LYS A 50 -13.09 11.95 -7.16
C LYS A 50 -11.93 12.57 -7.92
N ARG A 51 -11.01 13.22 -7.19
CA ARG A 51 -9.83 13.90 -7.72
C ARG A 51 -8.62 12.98 -7.80
N TRP A 52 -8.71 11.80 -7.20
CA TRP A 52 -7.67 10.76 -7.28
C TRP A 52 -7.18 10.51 -8.70
N PRO A 53 -8.06 10.45 -9.72
CA PRO A 53 -7.61 10.16 -11.06
C PRO A 53 -6.79 11.26 -11.75
N GLU A 54 -6.81 12.49 -11.21
CA GLU A 54 -6.06 13.61 -11.77
C GLU A 54 -4.54 13.41 -11.66
N TRP A 55 -4.08 12.63 -10.66
CA TRP A 55 -2.65 12.52 -10.34
C TRP A 55 -2.18 11.09 -10.08
N SER A 56 -3.07 10.16 -9.74
CA SER A 56 -2.68 8.80 -9.36
C SER A 56 -2.01 8.06 -10.52
N PRO A 57 -0.80 7.50 -10.31
CA PRO A 57 -0.10 6.75 -11.36
C PRO A 57 -0.84 5.45 -11.74
N PHE A 58 -1.66 4.91 -10.83
CA PHE A 58 -2.38 3.65 -11.03
C PHE A 58 -3.50 3.77 -12.07
N GLU A 59 -4.02 4.97 -12.30
CA GLU A 59 -5.06 5.19 -13.31
C GLU A 59 -4.57 4.98 -14.74
N LYS A 60 -3.26 5.13 -14.96
CA LYS A 60 -2.64 4.93 -16.27
C LYS A 60 -2.42 3.45 -16.60
N LEU A 61 -2.62 2.54 -15.64
CA LEU A 61 -2.42 1.10 -15.84
C LEU A 61 -3.51 0.46 -16.70
N ASP A 62 -4.71 1.04 -16.70
CA ASP A 62 -5.83 0.56 -17.50
C ASP A 62 -6.80 1.70 -17.88
N PRO A 63 -6.83 2.09 -19.17
CA PRO A 63 -7.78 3.09 -19.67
C PRO A 63 -9.25 2.70 -19.47
N GLN A 64 -9.57 1.41 -19.39
CA GLN A 64 -10.93 0.89 -19.26
C GLN A 64 -11.31 0.54 -17.81
N MET A 65 -10.49 0.94 -16.83
CA MET A 65 -10.74 0.64 -15.42
C MET A 65 -12.10 1.17 -14.97
N LYS A 66 -12.91 0.28 -14.41
CA LYS A 66 -14.20 0.64 -13.82
C LYS A 66 -13.98 1.13 -12.41
N ARG A 67 -14.63 2.25 -12.08
CA ARG A 67 -14.41 2.98 -10.84
C ARG A 67 -15.75 3.22 -10.19
N THR A 68 -15.83 2.96 -8.89
CA THR A 68 -17.07 3.15 -8.13
C THR A 68 -16.74 3.90 -6.86
N LEU A 69 -17.28 5.11 -6.77
CA LEU A 69 -17.21 5.94 -5.58
C LEU A 69 -18.41 5.64 -4.69
N SER A 70 -18.19 5.60 -3.38
CA SER A 70 -19.23 5.34 -2.38
C SER A 70 -18.86 6.01 -1.05
N GLY A 71 -19.82 6.09 -0.13
CA GLY A 71 -19.61 6.72 1.18
C GLY A 71 -19.70 8.24 1.12
N THR A 72 -18.88 8.92 1.93
CA THR A 72 -18.87 10.40 1.97
C THR A 72 -18.26 11.00 0.69
N ALA A 73 -18.57 12.26 0.43
CA ALA A 73 -18.06 12.95 -0.75
C ALA A 73 -16.53 13.16 -0.70
N SER A 74 -16.00 13.41 0.49
CA SER A 74 -14.57 13.52 0.79
C SER A 74 -14.31 13.16 2.26
N GLY A 75 -13.05 13.03 2.64
CA GLY A 75 -12.65 12.77 4.02
C GLY A 75 -13.08 11.41 4.55
N LYS A 76 -13.11 11.28 5.88
CA LYS A 76 -13.38 10.01 6.56
C LYS A 76 -14.70 9.38 6.08
N GLY A 77 -14.62 8.15 5.61
CA GLY A 77 -15.74 7.38 5.06
C GLY A 77 -15.86 7.45 3.54
N ALA A 78 -15.08 8.28 2.85
CA ALA A 78 -15.06 8.30 1.39
C ALA A 78 -14.36 7.06 0.88
N ALA A 79 -14.95 6.40 -0.11
CA ALA A 79 -14.43 5.14 -0.64
C ALA A 79 -14.42 5.10 -2.16
N TYR A 80 -13.42 4.41 -2.69
CA TYR A 80 -13.16 4.23 -4.11
C TYR A 80 -12.81 2.76 -4.36
N ALA A 81 -13.63 2.09 -5.16
CA ALA A 81 -13.35 0.76 -5.65
C ALA A 81 -12.94 0.83 -7.12
N TRP A 82 -12.03 -0.05 -7.52
CA TRP A 82 -11.61 -0.20 -8.90
C TRP A 82 -11.61 -1.65 -9.35
N GLU A 83 -11.90 -1.85 -10.62
CA GLU A 83 -11.76 -3.12 -11.32
C GLU A 83 -11.15 -2.87 -12.70
N GLY A 84 -9.93 -3.36 -12.90
CA GLY A 84 -9.19 -3.24 -14.16
C GLY A 84 -8.60 -4.57 -14.62
N ASN A 85 -7.69 -4.48 -15.59
CA ASN A 85 -6.96 -5.60 -16.18
C ASN A 85 -6.00 -6.30 -15.17
N SER A 86 -5.23 -7.29 -15.65
CA SER A 86 -4.28 -8.05 -14.82
C SER A 86 -3.16 -7.21 -14.19
N LYS A 87 -2.87 -6.01 -14.69
CA LYS A 87 -1.86 -5.09 -14.15
C LYS A 87 -2.46 -4.16 -13.10
N ALA A 88 -3.66 -3.64 -13.34
CA ALA A 88 -4.38 -2.76 -12.41
C ALA A 88 -5.02 -3.53 -11.24
N GLY A 89 -5.39 -4.79 -11.48
CA GLY A 89 -6.04 -5.64 -10.50
C GLY A 89 -7.44 -5.15 -10.12
N LYS A 90 -7.90 -5.60 -8.95
CA LYS A 90 -9.17 -5.21 -8.35
C LYS A 90 -8.95 -4.92 -6.87
N GLY A 91 -9.57 -3.86 -6.36
CA GLY A 91 -9.51 -3.54 -4.95
C GLY A 91 -10.40 -2.36 -4.57
N ARG A 92 -10.29 -1.97 -3.32
CA ARG A 92 -11.01 -0.85 -2.73
C ARG A 92 -10.12 -0.09 -1.76
N MET A 93 -10.24 1.22 -1.78
CA MET A 93 -9.68 2.09 -0.76
C MET A 93 -10.78 2.88 -0.06
N GLU A 94 -10.54 3.21 1.22
CA GLU A 94 -11.44 4.00 2.05
C GLU A 94 -10.63 4.91 2.97
N ILE A 95 -10.99 6.18 3.06
CA ILE A 95 -10.38 7.11 4.00
C ILE A 95 -10.88 6.80 5.41
N THR A 96 -9.98 6.38 6.29
CA THR A 96 -10.29 6.02 7.68
C THR A 96 -10.05 7.18 8.65
N ASN A 97 -9.15 8.10 8.29
CA ASN A 97 -8.87 9.31 9.05
C ASN A 97 -8.46 10.44 8.10
N SER A 98 -8.83 11.67 8.45
CA SER A 98 -8.48 12.86 7.70
C SER A 98 -8.31 14.05 8.64
N VAL A 99 -7.14 14.69 8.58
CA VAL A 99 -6.77 15.88 9.34
C VAL A 99 -6.39 16.96 8.32
N PRO A 100 -7.17 18.06 8.22
CA PRO A 100 -6.98 19.10 7.21
C PRO A 100 -5.52 19.54 7.05
N SER A 101 -5.06 19.60 5.80
CA SER A 101 -3.70 20.01 5.41
C SER A 101 -2.54 19.23 6.06
N SER A 102 -2.81 18.10 6.72
CA SER A 102 -1.78 17.41 7.52
C SER A 102 -1.72 15.91 7.27
N LEU A 103 -2.86 15.20 7.31
CA LEU A 103 -2.87 13.74 7.24
C LEU A 103 -4.13 13.24 6.51
N VAL A 104 -3.95 12.27 5.62
CA VAL A 104 -5.03 11.41 5.12
C VAL A 104 -4.60 9.96 5.29
N SER A 105 -5.34 9.19 6.08
CA SER A 105 -5.14 7.76 6.26
C SER A 105 -6.19 6.98 5.49
N LEU A 106 -5.73 5.98 4.75
CA LEU A 106 -6.52 5.11 3.89
C LEU A 106 -6.35 3.66 4.33
N LYS A 107 -7.44 2.91 4.31
CA LYS A 107 -7.40 1.46 4.24
C LYS A 107 -7.39 1.06 2.77
N LEU A 108 -6.46 0.19 2.38
CA LEU A 108 -6.28 -0.28 1.01
C LEU A 108 -6.40 -1.80 0.98
N ASP A 109 -7.48 -2.28 0.37
CA ASP A 109 -7.84 -3.69 0.26
C ASP A 109 -7.72 -4.14 -1.19
N PHE A 110 -6.69 -4.91 -1.52
CA PHE A 110 -6.56 -5.58 -2.80
C PHE A 110 -7.32 -6.91 -2.78
N GLU A 111 -8.08 -7.18 -3.85
CA GLU A 111 -8.80 -8.44 -4.06
C GLU A 111 -8.12 -9.35 -5.09
N LYS A 112 -7.64 -8.76 -6.20
CA LYS A 112 -6.95 -9.46 -7.29
C LYS A 112 -5.68 -8.72 -7.71
N PRO A 113 -4.60 -9.41 -8.12
CA PRO A 113 -4.48 -10.88 -8.25
C PRO A 113 -4.27 -11.61 -6.92
N PHE A 114 -3.76 -10.91 -5.89
CA PHE A 114 -3.57 -11.45 -4.55
C PHE A 114 -4.33 -10.60 -3.55
N ARG A 115 -4.97 -11.24 -2.57
CA ARG A 115 -5.58 -10.52 -1.45
C ARG A 115 -4.50 -9.91 -0.57
N ALA A 116 -4.61 -8.62 -0.31
CA ALA A 116 -3.74 -7.91 0.62
C ALA A 116 -4.51 -6.76 1.28
N ASN A 117 -4.32 -6.60 2.58
CA ASN A 117 -4.90 -5.51 3.35
C ASN A 117 -3.76 -4.64 3.89
N ASN A 118 -3.77 -3.37 3.50
CA ASN A 118 -2.73 -2.42 3.85
C ASN A 118 -3.35 -1.15 4.44
N THR A 119 -2.57 -0.45 5.23
CA THR A 119 -2.84 0.92 5.65
C THR A 119 -1.91 1.85 4.90
N VAL A 120 -2.44 2.94 4.38
CA VAL A 120 -1.68 3.96 3.65
C VAL A 120 -1.88 5.29 4.33
N ASP A 121 -0.80 5.98 4.66
CA ASP A 121 -0.85 7.36 5.17
C ASP A 121 -0.20 8.30 4.17
N PHE A 122 -0.88 9.42 3.92
CA PHE A 122 -0.31 10.60 3.28
C PHE A 122 -0.14 11.68 4.34
N THR A 123 1.11 11.98 4.69
CA THR A 123 1.45 13.07 5.61
C THR A 123 1.94 14.27 4.82
N LEU A 124 1.36 15.44 5.07
CA LEU A 124 1.71 16.71 4.46
C LEU A 124 2.41 17.55 5.53
N THR A 125 3.71 17.81 5.33
CA THR A 125 4.51 18.63 6.24
C THR A 125 4.93 19.91 5.51
N PRO A 126 4.46 21.09 5.94
CA PRO A 126 4.92 22.36 5.40
C PRO A 126 6.45 22.48 5.47
N SER A 127 7.07 22.94 4.38
CA SER A 127 8.52 23.09 4.26
C SER A 127 8.84 24.32 3.41
N GLY A 128 9.16 25.43 4.07
CA GLY A 128 9.39 26.72 3.42
C GLY A 128 8.15 27.20 2.64
N SER A 129 8.31 27.46 1.34
CA SER A 129 7.22 27.86 0.44
C SER A 129 6.47 26.68 -0.20
N GLY A 130 6.70 25.44 0.26
CA GLY A 130 6.11 24.24 -0.30
C GLY A 130 5.73 23.23 0.79
N THR A 131 5.49 22.00 0.37
CA THR A 131 5.06 20.92 1.26
C THR A 131 5.83 19.65 0.92
N THR A 132 6.39 19.00 1.93
CA THR A 132 6.88 17.63 1.81
C THR A 132 5.71 16.68 2.02
N VAL A 133 5.38 15.91 0.99
CA VAL A 133 4.35 14.87 1.04
C VAL A 133 5.04 13.54 1.23
N THR A 134 4.71 12.85 2.32
CA THR A 134 5.19 11.49 2.61
C THR A 134 4.04 10.51 2.43
N TRP A 135 4.22 9.56 1.53
CA TRP A 135 3.36 8.41 1.34
C TRP A 135 3.98 7.20 2.03
N ALA A 136 3.28 6.62 3.00
CA ALA A 136 3.73 5.43 3.73
C ALA A 136 2.67 4.33 3.65
N MET A 137 3.06 3.14 3.19
CA MET A 137 2.23 1.94 3.19
C MET A 137 2.73 0.97 4.25
N ARG A 138 1.81 0.43 5.04
CA ARG A 138 2.05 -0.62 6.03
C ARG A 138 1.15 -1.81 5.76
N GLY A 139 1.67 -3.02 5.95
CA GLY A 139 0.90 -4.23 5.74
C GLY A 139 1.51 -5.43 6.45
N ALA A 140 0.73 -6.51 6.52
CA ALA A 140 1.20 -7.77 7.04
C ALA A 140 2.11 -8.47 6.02
N ARG A 141 3.15 -9.12 6.52
CA ARG A 141 4.06 -9.96 5.75
C ARG A 141 3.84 -11.43 6.13
N PRO A 142 2.96 -12.16 5.41
CA PRO A 142 2.69 -13.56 5.71
C PRO A 142 3.94 -14.41 5.57
N PHE A 143 3.99 -15.56 6.25
CA PHE A 143 5.18 -16.41 6.32
C PHE A 143 5.75 -16.79 4.94
N ILE A 144 4.89 -17.07 3.96
CA ILE A 144 5.31 -17.35 2.58
C ILE A 144 6.04 -16.15 1.95
N ALA A 145 5.60 -14.93 2.20
CA ALA A 145 6.28 -13.72 1.72
C ALA A 145 7.62 -13.46 2.45
N LYS A 146 7.77 -13.95 3.69
CA LYS A 146 9.06 -13.96 4.38
C LYS A 146 10.03 -14.93 3.72
N LEU A 147 9.56 -16.16 3.45
CA LEU A 147 10.35 -17.20 2.77
C LEU A 147 10.81 -16.76 1.38
N MET A 148 9.89 -16.29 0.52
CA MET A 148 10.25 -15.86 -0.83
C MET A 148 11.28 -14.73 -0.81
N GLY A 149 11.12 -13.76 0.10
CA GLY A 149 12.07 -12.65 0.23
C GLY A 149 13.41 -13.00 0.88
N LEU A 150 13.68 -14.27 1.21
CA LEU A 150 15.04 -14.72 1.54
C LEU A 150 15.87 -15.02 0.28
N PHE A 151 15.22 -15.21 -0.86
CA PHE A 151 15.84 -15.65 -2.12
C PHE A 151 15.69 -14.65 -3.26
N MET A 152 15.10 -13.47 -2.98
CA MET A 152 14.95 -12.34 -3.91
C MET A 152 15.87 -11.18 -3.53
#